data_AF-A0AB36S778-F1
#
_entry.id   AF-A0AB36S778-F1
#
_cell.length_a   1.000
_cell.length_b   1.000
_cell.length_c   1.000
_cell.angle_alpha   90.00
_cell.angle_beta   90.00
_cell.angle_gamma   90.00
#
_symmetry.space_group_name_H-M   'P 1'
#
loop_
_entity.id
_entity.type
_entity.pdbx_description
1 polymer ?
#
loop_
_entity_poly.entity_id
_entity_poly.type
_entity_poly.pdbx_seq_one_letter_code
_entity_poly.pdbx_strand_id
1 'polypeptide(L)' 'MKYIITTDNEEQGWLDSFNTWSGHSYEMNQEVKEDHLDCVETNIDRFNNEVACGPAIRLEEQ' A
#
# COMPACT_ATOMS: atom_id res chain seq x y z
N MET A 1 12.29 1.47 13.12
CA MET A 1 11.05 0.71 12.88
C MET A 1 11.05 0.32 11.42
N LYS A 2 10.45 -0.82 11.07
CA LYS A 2 10.30 -1.23 9.67
C LYS A 2 8.82 -1.15 9.31
N TYR A 3 8.50 -0.51 8.19
CA TYR A 3 7.14 -0.48 7.67
C TYR A 3 7.07 -1.36 6.43
N ILE A 4 6.14 -2.30 6.41
CA ILE A 4 5.97 -3.27 5.33
C ILE A 4 4.65 -2.99 4.63
N ILE A 5 4.67 -2.82 3.31
CA ILE A 5 3.44 -2.70 2.52
C ILE A 5 2.90 -4.10 2.20
N THR A 6 1.59 -4.28 2.42
CA THR A 6 0.88 -5.54 2.15
C THR A 6 -0.56 -5.25 1.75
N THR A 7 -1.38 -6.28 1.60
CA THR A 7 -2.79 -6.18 1.18
C THR A 7 -3.71 -7.00 2.07
N ASP A 8 -5.01 -6.75 1.99
CA ASP A 8 -5.99 -7.64 2.60
C ASP A 8 -5.90 -9.04 2.00
N ASN A 9 -5.71 -10.04 2.87
CA ASN A 9 -5.55 -11.45 2.50
C ASN A 9 -4.41 -11.76 1.50
N GLU A 10 -3.38 -10.89 1.42
CA GLU A 10 -2.25 -11.02 0.49
C GLU A 10 -2.69 -11.12 -1.00
N GLU A 11 -3.80 -10.47 -1.35
CA GLU A 11 -4.32 -10.43 -2.71
C GLU A 11 -3.48 -9.53 -3.64
N GLN A 12 -2.68 -10.17 -4.50
CA GLN A 12 -1.83 -9.47 -5.48
C GLN A 12 -2.61 -8.49 -6.38
N GLY A 13 -3.87 -8.78 -6.70
CA GLY A 13 -4.70 -7.91 -7.53
C GLY A 13 -4.92 -6.51 -6.93
N TRP A 14 -4.98 -6.40 -5.60
CA TRP A 14 -5.05 -5.09 -4.94
C TRP A 14 -3.75 -4.32 -5.07
N LEU A 15 -2.62 -4.99 -4.83
CA LEU A 15 -1.31 -4.36 -4.94
C LEU A 15 -1.03 -3.87 -6.37
N ASP A 16 -1.37 -4.68 -7.38
CA ASP A 16 -1.23 -4.31 -8.79
C ASP A 16 -2.10 -3.09 -9.16
N SER A 17 -3.33 -3.07 -8.64
CA SER A 17 -4.26 -1.95 -8.84
C SER A 17 -3.76 -0.67 -8.17
N PHE A 18 -3.26 -0.78 -6.93
CA PHE A 18 -2.67 0.33 -6.19
C PHE A 18 -1.43 0.88 -6.88
N ASN A 19 -0.52 0.01 -7.31
CA ASN A 19 0.68 0.38 -8.05
C ASN A 19 0.33 1.14 -9.33
N THR A 20 -0.64 0.62 -10.10
CA THR A 20 -1.12 1.27 -11.32
C THR A 20 -1.73 2.65 -11.04
N TRP A 21 -2.55 2.77 -10.00
CA TRP A 21 -3.22 4.02 -9.64
C TRP A 21 -2.27 5.09 -9.10
N SER A 22 -1.32 4.69 -8.25
CA SER A 22 -0.37 5.60 -7.58
C SER A 22 0.90 5.88 -8.40
N GLY A 23 1.13 5.14 -9.48
CA GLY A 23 2.36 5.24 -10.29
C GLY A 23 3.58 4.62 -9.60
N HIS A 24 3.36 3.65 -8.71
CA HIS A 24 4.41 2.92 -7.99
C HIS A 24 4.57 1.48 -8.51
N SER A 25 5.55 0.77 -7.97
CA SER A 25 5.88 -0.62 -8.32
C SER A 25 6.31 -1.41 -7.10
N TYR A 26 5.51 -1.34 -6.03
CA TYR A 26 5.76 -2.09 -4.81
C TYR A 26 5.59 -3.59 -5.02
N GLU A 27 6.43 -4.38 -4.37
CA GLU A 27 6.27 -5.82 -4.22
C GLU A 27 5.54 -6.15 -2.90
N MET A 28 4.87 -7.30 -2.84
CA MET A 28 4.18 -7.74 -1.62
C MET A 28 5.21 -7.92 -0.51
N ASN A 29 4.90 -7.42 0.69
CA ASN A 29 5.78 -7.45 1.85
C ASN A 29 7.10 -6.68 1.67
N GLN A 30 7.14 -5.70 0.77
CA GLN A 30 8.29 -4.82 0.59
C GLN A 30 8.42 -3.83 1.76
N GLU A 31 9.65 -3.57 2.20
CA GLU A 31 9.95 -2.50 3.15
C GLU A 31 9.77 -1.12 2.49
N VAL A 32 8.98 -0.28 3.13
CA VAL A 32 8.80 1.14 2.80
C VAL A 32 9.80 1.94 3.62
N LYS A 33 10.62 2.74 2.93
CA LYS A 33 11.60 3.59 3.59
C LYS A 33 10.90 4.77 4.28
N GLU A 34 11.48 5.19 5.40
CA GLU A 34 10.95 6.26 6.26
C GLU A 34 10.74 7.59 5.51
N ASP A 35 11.62 7.92 4.56
CA ASP A 35 11.50 9.13 3.72
C ASP A 35 10.34 9.10 2.72
N HIS A 36 9.72 7.94 2.51
CA HIS A 36 8.58 7.75 1.63
C HIS A 36 7.27 7.45 2.39
N LEU A 37 7.32 7.30 3.72
CA LEU A 37 6.22 6.80 4.53
C LEU A 37 4.96 7.67 4.41
N ASP A 38 5.09 8.98 4.65
CA ASP A 38 3.97 9.93 4.60
C ASP A 38 3.24 9.91 3.25
N CYS A 39 4.01 9.77 2.15
CA CYS A 39 3.47 9.70 0.80
C CYS A 39 2.71 8.39 0.57
N VAL A 40 3.25 7.28 1.07
CA VAL A 40 2.63 5.96 0.93
C VAL A 40 1.35 5.87 1.76
N GLU A 41 1.37 6.32 3.01
CA GLU A 41 0.18 6.36 3.87
C GLU A 41 -0.95 7.17 3.23
N THR A 42 -0.64 8.38 2.75
CA THR A 42 -1.62 9.23 2.05
C THR A 42 -2.20 8.53 0.81
N ASN A 43 -1.37 7.86 0.02
CA ASN A 43 -1.82 7.14 -1.16
C ASN A 43 -2.69 5.93 -0.80
N ILE A 44 -2.31 5.17 0.24
CA ILE A 44 -3.07 4.02 0.74
C ILE A 44 -4.47 4.46 1.19
N ASP A 45 -4.54 5.50 2.01
CA ASP A 45 -5.82 6.01 2.52
C ASP A 45 -6.73 6.44 1.38
N ARG A 46 -6.20 7.18 0.42
CA ARG A 46 -6.96 7.62 -0.75
C ARG A 46 -7.41 6.46 -1.62
N PHE A 47 -6.52 5.51 -1.92
CA PHE A 47 -6.88 4.35 -2.74
C PHE A 47 -7.96 3.49 -2.06
N ASN A 48 -7.79 3.20 -0.78
CA ASN A 48 -8.73 2.39 0.00
C ASN A 48 -10.13 3.04 0.05
N ASN A 49 -10.21 4.36 0.18
CA ASN A 49 -11.49 5.08 0.25
C ASN A 49 -12.10 5.39 -1.12
N GLU A 50 -11.29 5.84 -2.09
CA GLU A 50 -11.76 6.36 -3.39
C GLU A 50 -11.92 5.26 -4.45
N VAL A 51 -11.14 4.16 -4.36
CA VAL A 51 -11.07 3.11 -5.39
C VAL A 51 -11.56 1.77 -4.85
N ALA A 52 -10.97 1.27 -3.78
CA ALA A 52 -11.28 -0.06 -3.25
C ALA A 52 -12.57 -0.10 -2.43
N CYS A 53 -13.05 1.05 -1.96
CA CYS A 53 -14.18 1.18 -1.03
C CYS A 53 -14.05 0.28 0.22
N GLY A 54 -12.82 0.11 0.72
CA GLY A 54 -12.47 -0.79 1.81
C GLY A 54 -10.95 -0.91 2.03
N PRO A 55 -10.52 -1.59 3.11
CA PRO A 55 -9.10 -1.68 3.50
C PRO A 55 -8.32 -2.67 2.62
N ALA A 56 -8.02 -2.31 1.37
CA ALA A 56 -7.35 -3.17 0.40
C ALA A 56 -5.83 -3.20 0.54
N ILE A 57 -5.20 -2.04 0.73
CA ILE A 57 -3.75 -1.91 0.97
C ILE A 57 -3.52 -1.59 2.44
N ARG A 58 -2.45 -2.15 3.01
CA ARG A 58 -2.08 -1.99 4.40
C ARG A 58 -0.60 -1.67 4.54
N LEU A 59 -0.27 -0.99 5.62
CA LEU A 59 1.09 -0.70 6.04
C LEU A 59 1.25 -1.24 7.46
N GLU A 60 2.13 -2.21 7.65
CA GLU A 60 2.34 -2.89 8.93
C GLU A 60 3.68 -2.50 9.54
N GLU A 61 3.67 -2.11 10.82
CA GLU A 61 4.87 -1.83 11.60
C GLU A 61 5.46 -3.14 12.16
N GLN A 62 6.77 -3.33 11.99
CA GLN A 62 7.57 -4.45 12.50
C GLN A 62 8.81 -4.00 13.30
#